data_AF-A0A855SKU8-F1
#
_entry.id   AF-A0A855SKU8-F1
#
_cell.length_a   1.000
_cell.length_b   1.000
_cell.length_c   1.000
_cell.angle_alpha   90.00
_cell.angle_beta   90.00
_cell.angle_gamma   90.00
#
_symmetry.space_group_name_H-M   'P 1'
#
loop_
_entity.id
_entity.type
_entity.pdbx_description
1 polymer ?
#
loop_
_entity_poly.entity_id
_entity_poly.type
_entity_poly.pdbx_seq_one_letter_code
_entity_poly.pdbx_strand_id
1 'polypeptide(L)'
;MAIDILTSKWAWGAICSAALITGGYRVYLTHFGPAAIQAIEDKTAIDDFGHCLTARTTPSSMKSCDDFYLIYLPKKTDPKYKKKIIETPKLDSKQIISTYDDITLLRQEYGLEDYPKLKVLSNGQLVE
;
A
#
# COMPACT_ATOMS: atom_id res chain seq x y z
N MET A 1 42.97 26.04 15.99
CA MET A 1 42.67 25.90 14.55
C MET A 1 41.26 25.39 14.24
N ALA A 2 40.60 24.61 15.12
CA ALA A 2 39.20 24.19 14.90
C ALA A 2 38.14 25.24 15.32
N ILE A 3 38.49 26.19 16.20
CA ILE A 3 37.54 27.13 16.81
C ILE A 3 37.31 28.36 15.92
N ASP A 4 38.30 28.78 15.13
CA ASP A 4 38.20 29.94 14.22
C ASP A 4 37.28 29.72 13.01
N ILE A 5 37.01 28.45 12.67
CA ILE A 5 36.08 28.10 11.57
C ILE A 5 34.63 28.30 12.04
N LEU A 6 34.35 28.14 13.34
CA LEU A 6 33.01 28.27 13.93
C LEU A 6 32.60 29.72 14.25
N THR A 7 33.52 30.69 14.21
CA THR A 7 33.23 32.11 14.44
C THR A 7 33.06 32.91 13.14
N SER A 8 33.33 32.31 11.98
CA SER A 8 33.16 32.94 10.68
C SER A 8 31.67 33.05 10.30
N LYS A 9 31.21 34.28 9.99
CA LYS A 9 29.85 34.55 9.48
C LYS A 9 29.51 33.72 8.23
N TRP A 10 30.53 33.38 7.43
CA TRP A 10 30.39 32.54 6.23
C TRP A 10 30.14 31.07 6.56
N ALA A 11 30.79 30.55 7.61
CA ALA A 11 30.57 29.18 8.07
C ALA A 11 29.15 29.01 8.65
N TRP A 12 28.68 29.98 9.44
CA TRP A 12 27.29 30.00 9.92
C TRP A 12 26.27 30.13 8.80
N GLY A 13 26.55 30.95 7.77
CA GLY A 13 25.72 31.03 6.58
C GLY A 13 25.58 29.66 5.88
N ALA A 14 26.70 28.98 5.64
CA ALA A 14 26.71 27.66 5.01
C ALA A 14 25.98 26.58 5.86
N ILE A 15 26.19 26.58 7.19
CA ILE A 15 25.52 25.65 8.11
C ILE A 15 24.00 25.89 8.14
N CYS A 16 23.57 27.15 8.21
CA CYS A 16 22.14 27.50 8.19
C CYS A 16 21.47 27.13 6.86
N SER A 17 22.16 27.34 5.72
CA SER A 17 21.68 26.91 4.42
C SER A 17 21.57 25.38 4.32
N ALA A 18 22.57 24.63 4.79
CA ALA A 18 22.53 23.17 4.81
C ALA A 18 21.42 22.63 5.74
N ALA A 19 21.19 23.27 6.89
CA ALA A 19 20.09 22.94 7.80
C ALA A 19 18.71 23.22 7.20
N LEU A 20 18.55 24.32 6.44
CA LEU A 20 17.31 24.63 5.73
C LEU A 20 17.01 23.62 4.61
N ILE A 21 18.02 23.21 3.85
CA ILE A 21 17.88 22.21 2.78
C ILE A 21 17.52 20.83 3.37
N THR A 22 18.22 20.40 4.42
CA THR A 22 17.92 19.11 5.08
C THR A 22 16.58 19.12 5.83
N GLY A 23 16.21 20.24 6.45
CA GLY A 23 14.90 20.43 7.08
C GLY A 23 13.76 20.40 6.06
N GLY A 24 13.90 21.14 4.95
CA GLY A 24 12.92 21.17 3.87
C GLY A 24 12.74 19.80 3.19
N TYR A 25 13.83 19.07 2.98
CA TYR A 25 13.78 17.71 2.42
C TYR A 25 13.11 16.70 3.36
N ARG A 26 13.36 16.80 4.68
CA ARG A 26 12.64 15.98 5.67
C ARG A 26 11.15 16.28 5.67
N VAL A 27 10.76 17.55 5.65
CA VAL A 27 9.35 17.95 5.57
C VAL A 27 8.73 17.41 4.29
N TYR A 28 9.40 17.57 3.14
CA TYR A 28 8.95 17.02 1.86
C TYR A 28 8.75 15.50 1.91
N LEU A 29 9.73 14.74 2.42
CA LEU A 29 9.61 13.29 2.57
C LEU A 29 8.49 12.89 3.53
N THR A 30 8.29 13.62 4.63
CA THR A 30 7.18 13.31 5.57
C THR A 30 5.82 13.64 4.99
N HIS A 31 5.71 14.61 4.07
CA HIS A 31 4.44 15.01 3.49
C HIS A 31 4.08 14.26 2.21
N PHE A 32 5.05 14.06 1.32
CA PHE A 32 4.85 13.46 0.00
C PHE A 32 5.37 12.01 -0.10
N GLY A 33 6.33 11.62 0.75
CA GLY A 33 6.86 10.25 0.78
C GLY A 33 5.78 9.19 1.07
N PRO A 34 4.89 9.35 2.06
CA PRO A 34 3.81 8.40 2.30
C PRO A 34 2.88 8.22 1.11
N ALA A 35 2.58 9.29 0.36
CA ALA A 35 1.74 9.23 -0.82
C ALA A 35 2.42 8.50 -1.99
N ALA A 36 3.72 8.70 -2.18
CA ALA A 36 4.50 8.00 -3.20
C ALA A 36 4.62 6.49 -2.89
N ILE A 37 4.88 6.13 -1.64
CA ILE A 37 4.93 4.72 -1.20
C ILE A 37 3.55 4.07 -1.39
N GLN A 38 2.47 4.75 -1.00
CA GLN A 38 1.12 4.25 -1.19
C GLN A 38 0.76 4.07 -2.66
N ALA A 39 1.18 4.98 -3.55
CA ALA A 39 0.94 4.82 -4.99
C ALA A 39 1.68 3.61 -5.59
N ILE A 40 2.86 3.28 -5.08
CA ILE A 40 3.60 2.06 -5.47
C ILE A 40 2.85 0.82 -4.97
N GLU A 41 2.45 0.79 -3.70
CA GLU A 41 1.69 -0.33 -3.12
C GLU A 41 0.37 -0.54 -3.86
N ASP A 42 -0.37 0.54 -4.16
CA ASP A 42 -1.63 0.48 -4.91
C ASP A 42 -1.41 -0.04 -6.33
N LYS A 43 -0.29 0.33 -6.99
CA LYS A 43 0.05 -0.19 -8.32
C LYS A 43 0.35 -1.68 -8.27
N THR A 44 1.19 -2.12 -7.34
CA THR A 44 1.51 -3.54 -7.16
C THR A 44 0.24 -4.34 -6.87
N ALA A 45 -0.66 -3.83 -6.03
CA ALA A 45 -1.92 -4.49 -5.74
C ALA A 45 -2.86 -4.59 -6.96
N ILE A 46 -2.86 -3.60 -7.86
CA ILE A 46 -3.61 -3.69 -9.12
C ILE A 46 -3.04 -4.80 -10.01
N ASP A 47 -1.71 -4.90 -10.10
CA ASP A 47 -1.04 -5.93 -10.88
C ASP A 47 -1.30 -7.33 -10.28
N ASP A 48 -1.21 -7.46 -8.95
CA ASP A 48 -1.52 -8.69 -8.21
C ASP A 48 -2.98 -9.10 -8.37
N PHE A 49 -3.91 -8.15 -8.31
CA PHE A 49 -5.32 -8.43 -8.59
C PHE A 49 -5.52 -8.91 -10.03
N GLY A 50 -4.85 -8.28 -11.00
CA GLY A 50 -4.86 -8.72 -12.39
C GLY A 50 -4.37 -10.15 -12.58
N HIS A 51 -3.28 -10.52 -11.89
CA HIS A 51 -2.80 -11.90 -11.87
C HIS A 51 -3.78 -12.84 -11.16
N CYS A 52 -4.38 -12.41 -10.05
CA CYS A 52 -5.35 -13.20 -9.30
C CYS A 52 -6.55 -13.63 -10.16
N LEU A 53 -7.03 -12.76 -11.07
CA LEU A 53 -8.10 -13.10 -12.02
C LEU A 53 -7.78 -14.32 -12.90
N THR A 54 -6.50 -14.67 -13.07
CA THR A 54 -6.06 -15.83 -13.86
C THR A 54 -5.84 -17.10 -13.03
N ALA A 55 -6.09 -17.07 -11.71
CA ALA A 55 -5.77 -18.18 -10.80
C ALA A 55 -6.45 -19.51 -11.17
N ARG A 56 -7.64 -19.48 -11.77
CA ARG A 56 -8.33 -20.68 -12.27
C ARG A 56 -7.52 -21.43 -13.34
N THR A 57 -6.82 -20.70 -14.22
CA THR A 57 -6.02 -21.29 -15.31
C THR A 57 -4.55 -21.41 -14.97
N THR A 58 -4.08 -20.66 -13.97
CA THR A 58 -2.67 -20.55 -13.61
C THR A 58 -2.55 -20.64 -12.10
N PRO A 59 -2.36 -21.85 -11.54
CA PRO A 59 -2.34 -22.08 -10.09
C PRO A 59 -1.29 -21.24 -9.35
N SER A 60 -0.18 -20.88 -10.00
CA SER A 60 0.84 -19.99 -9.40
C SER A 60 0.32 -18.59 -9.10
N SER A 61 -0.75 -18.14 -9.79
CA SER A 61 -1.38 -16.85 -9.55
C SER A 61 -2.23 -16.82 -8.27
N MET A 62 -2.45 -17.96 -7.60
CA MET A 62 -3.08 -17.96 -6.27
C MET A 62 -2.28 -17.16 -5.25
N LYS A 63 -0.95 -17.12 -5.38
CA LYS A 63 -0.12 -16.28 -4.53
C LYS A 63 -0.49 -14.80 -4.66
N SER A 64 -0.76 -14.32 -5.87
CA SER A 64 -1.20 -12.94 -6.09
C SER A 64 -2.57 -12.67 -5.47
N CYS A 65 -3.45 -13.68 -5.39
CA CYS A 65 -4.71 -13.57 -4.64
C CYS A 65 -4.46 -13.46 -3.13
N ASP A 66 -3.55 -14.28 -2.57
CA ASP A 66 -3.17 -14.20 -1.16
C ASP A 66 -2.59 -12.80 -0.84
N ASP A 67 -1.65 -12.33 -1.66
CA ASP A 67 -1.01 -11.02 -1.51
C ASP A 67 -2.04 -9.87 -1.57
N PHE A 68 -3.03 -9.96 -2.47
CA PHE A 68 -4.09 -8.96 -2.54
C PHE A 68 -5.06 -9.03 -1.35
N TYR A 69 -5.67 -10.18 -1.08
CA TYR A 69 -6.77 -10.30 -0.11
C TYR A 69 -6.31 -10.38 1.34
N LEU A 70 -5.15 -10.98 1.62
CA LEU A 70 -4.66 -11.18 2.98
C LEU A 70 -3.69 -10.09 3.43
N ILE A 71 -3.02 -9.40 2.50
CA ILE A 71 -2.00 -8.39 2.83
C ILE A 71 -2.48 -6.99 2.45
N TYR A 72 -2.73 -6.73 1.17
CA TYR A 72 -3.02 -5.38 0.70
C TYR A 72 -4.39 -4.86 1.17
N LEU A 73 -5.47 -5.63 0.95
CA LEU A 73 -6.84 -5.21 1.24
C LEU A 73 -7.06 -4.84 2.73
N PRO A 74 -6.61 -5.64 3.72
CA PRO A 74 -6.74 -5.28 5.14
C PRO A 74 -5.93 -4.05 5.51
N LYS A 75 -4.73 -3.91 4.96
CA LYS A 75 -3.87 -2.74 5.21
C LYS A 75 -4.47 -1.46 4.62
N LYS A 76 -5.00 -1.53 3.40
CA LYS A 76 -5.61 -0.38 2.71
C LYS A 76 -6.88 0.09 3.39
N THR A 77 -7.66 -0.85 3.95
CA THR A 77 -8.94 -0.56 4.60
C THR A 77 -8.82 -0.31 6.11
N ASP A 78 -7.62 -0.40 6.69
CA ASP A 78 -7.41 -0.22 8.12
C ASP A 78 -7.86 1.19 8.55
N PRO A 79 -8.78 1.30 9.53
CA PRO A 79 -9.37 2.57 9.98
C PRO A 79 -8.34 3.56 10.55
N LYS A 80 -7.13 3.11 10.91
CA LYS A 80 -6.02 3.99 11.31
C LYS A 80 -5.59 4.90 10.15
N TYR A 81 -5.67 4.43 8.92
CA TYR A 81 -5.35 5.21 7.73
C TYR A 81 -6.62 5.86 7.20
N LYS A 82 -7.08 6.93 7.90
CA LYS A 82 -8.32 7.71 7.66
C LYS A 82 -8.50 8.34 6.26
N LYS A 83 -7.67 8.01 5.26
CA LYS A 83 -7.81 8.55 3.91
C LYS A 83 -8.76 7.66 3.11
N LYS A 84 -10.03 8.08 3.12
CA LYS A 84 -11.12 7.81 2.17
C LYS A 84 -10.94 6.55 1.32
N ILE A 85 -11.74 5.52 1.66
CA ILE A 85 -12.36 4.55 0.75
C ILE A 85 -11.33 3.77 -0.10
N ILE A 86 -11.67 2.56 -0.53
CA ILE A 86 -10.91 1.92 -1.61
C ILE A 86 -11.21 2.71 -2.91
N GLU A 87 -10.71 3.93 -3.03
CA GLU A 87 -10.49 4.56 -4.32
C GLU A 87 -9.10 4.12 -4.78
N THR A 88 -8.88 2.81 -4.91
CA THR A 88 -7.93 2.36 -5.92
C THR A 88 -8.53 2.79 -7.24
N PRO A 89 -7.98 3.79 -7.95
CA PRO A 89 -8.67 4.48 -9.06
C PRO A 89 -9.03 3.57 -10.26
N LYS A 90 -8.73 2.27 -10.16
CA LYS A 90 -8.82 1.27 -11.21
C LYS A 90 -9.42 -0.07 -10.77
N LEU A 91 -9.76 -0.26 -9.50
CA LEU A 91 -10.37 -1.51 -9.03
C LEU A 91 -11.79 -1.21 -8.55
N ASP A 92 -12.76 -1.77 -9.25
CA ASP A 92 -14.16 -1.68 -8.86
C ASP A 92 -14.44 -2.61 -7.68
N SER A 93 -15.08 -2.08 -6.63
CA SER A 93 -15.46 -2.85 -5.45
C SER A 93 -16.28 -4.09 -5.79
N LYS A 94 -17.14 -4.03 -6.81
CA LYS A 94 -17.94 -5.19 -7.25
C LYS A 94 -17.07 -6.30 -7.85
N GLN A 95 -16.02 -5.93 -8.60
CA GLN A 95 -15.07 -6.91 -9.13
C GLN A 95 -14.30 -7.57 -7.99
N ILE A 96 -13.84 -6.79 -7.01
CA ILE A 96 -13.14 -7.33 -5.84
C ILE A 96 -14.03 -8.33 -5.07
N ILE A 97 -15.31 -8.01 -4.88
CA ILE A 97 -16.28 -8.90 -4.22
C ILE A 97 -16.50 -10.17 -5.04
N SER A 98 -16.84 -10.05 -6.33
CA SER A 98 -17.09 -11.21 -7.19
C SER A 98 -15.88 -12.14 -7.30
N THR A 99 -14.67 -11.57 -7.42
CA THR A 99 -13.43 -12.36 -7.46
C THR A 99 -13.14 -13.03 -6.12
N TYR A 100 -13.55 -12.46 -5.00
CA TYR A 100 -13.36 -13.08 -3.69
C TYR A 100 -14.15 -14.38 -3.59
N ASP A 101 -15.40 -14.38 -4.06
CA ASP A 101 -16.26 -15.58 -4.05
C ASP A 101 -15.70 -16.66 -4.97
N ASP A 102 -15.26 -16.28 -6.17
CA ASP A 102 -14.61 -17.17 -7.13
C ASP A 102 -13.35 -17.84 -6.55
N ILE A 103 -12.49 -17.06 -5.89
CA ILE A 103 -11.26 -17.58 -5.30
C ILE A 103 -11.54 -18.43 -4.07
N THR A 104 -12.55 -18.08 -3.26
CA THR A 104 -12.95 -18.91 -2.12
C THR A 104 -13.39 -20.28 -2.59
N LEU A 105 -14.24 -20.37 -3.63
CA LEU A 105 -14.62 -21.64 -4.25
C LEU A 105 -13.40 -22.40 -4.79
N LEU A 106 -12.52 -21.71 -5.50
CA LEU A 106 -11.31 -22.32 -6.05
C LEU A 106 -10.43 -22.93 -4.95
N ARG A 107 -10.24 -22.24 -3.82
CA ARG A 107 -9.47 -22.75 -2.68
C ARG A 107 -10.10 -24.01 -2.11
N GLN A 108 -11.43 -24.05 -1.97
CA GLN A 108 -12.15 -25.24 -1.53
C GLN A 108 -11.96 -26.42 -2.49
N GLU A 109 -12.03 -26.18 -3.80
CA GLU A 109 -11.78 -27.20 -4.83
C GLU A 109 -10.37 -27.81 -4.73
N TYR A 110 -9.37 -27.02 -4.32
CA TYR A 110 -8.01 -27.47 -4.09
C TYR A 110 -7.72 -27.93 -2.64
N GLY A 111 -8.73 -27.96 -1.76
CA GLY A 111 -8.57 -28.37 -0.37
C GLY A 111 -7.72 -27.41 0.48
N LEU A 112 -7.62 -26.14 0.07
CA LEU A 112 -6.95 -25.07 0.80
C LEU A 112 -7.89 -24.47 1.86
N GLU A 113 -7.30 -23.88 2.90
CA GLU A 113 -8.08 -23.18 3.93
C GLU A 113 -8.78 -21.94 3.32
N ASP A 114 -10.05 -21.76 3.69
CA ASP A 114 -10.86 -20.62 3.27
C ASP A 114 -10.27 -19.30 3.77
N TYR A 115 -10.48 -18.24 2.99
CA TYR A 115 -10.16 -16.90 3.45
C TYR A 115 -11.09 -16.45 4.60
N PRO A 116 -10.59 -15.60 5.51
CA PRO A 116 -11.48 -14.88 6.42
C PRO A 116 -12.50 -14.08 5.62
N LYS A 117 -13.74 -14.01 6.11
CA LYS A 117 -14.85 -13.30 5.45
C LYS A 117 -14.41 -11.93 4.92
N LEU A 118 -14.82 -11.58 3.70
CA LEU A 118 -14.44 -10.32 3.04
C LEU A 118 -14.76 -9.08 3.89
N LYS A 119 -15.86 -9.09 4.66
CA LYS A 119 -16.19 -8.03 5.63
C LYS A 119 -15.09 -7.82 6.69
N VAL A 120 -14.43 -8.88 7.12
CA VAL A 120 -13.31 -8.83 8.08
C VAL A 120 -12.06 -8.31 7.38
N LEU A 121 -11.71 -8.86 6.20
CA LEU A 121 -10.54 -8.45 5.43
C LEU A 121 -10.62 -7.00 4.96
N SER A 122 -11.81 -6.48 4.71
CA SER A 122 -12.02 -5.09 4.27
C SER A 122 -12.35 -4.13 5.41
N ASN A 123 -12.24 -4.55 6.67
CA ASN A 123 -12.63 -3.75 7.84
C ASN A 123 -14.05 -3.16 7.72
N GLY A 124 -14.97 -3.90 7.11
CA GLY A 124 -16.36 -3.51 6.88
C GLY A 124 -16.59 -2.58 5.70
N GLN A 125 -15.56 -2.23 4.92
CA GLN A 125 -15.69 -1.34 3.77
C GLN A 125 -16.22 -2.04 2.52
N LEU A 126 -16.01 -3.35 2.39
CA LEU A 126 -16.61 -4.18 1.35
C LEU A 126 -17.63 -5.10 2.02
N VAL A 127 -18.90 -4.84 1.72
CA VAL A 127 -20.05 -5.65 2.10
C VAL A 127 -20.86 -5.90 0.84
N GLU A 128 -21.27 -7.15 0.67
CA GLU A 128 -22.23 -7.58 -0.34
C GLU A 128 -23.60 -6.91 -0.10
#